data_AF-A0A958Y1N4-F1
#
_entry.id   AF-A0A958Y1N4-F1
#
_cell.length_a   1.000
_cell.length_b   1.000
_cell.length_c   1.000
_cell.angle_alpha   90.00
_cell.angle_beta   90.00
_cell.angle_gamma   90.00
#
_symmetry.space_group_name_H-M   'P 1'
#
loop_
_entity.id
_entity.type
_entity.pdbx_description
1 polymer ?
#
loop_
_entity_poly.entity_id
_entity_poly.type
_entity_poly.pdbx_seq_one_letter_code
_entity_poly.pdbx_strand_id
1 'polypeptide(L)'
;MKNYFSLLFFALIGTALYGQGQTVLEKGAVSFVSSRNVYVKFSSTENINIGDTLFIQQNGKMIPALLVSNKSSTSTVCTPLLAKKMQSSDVVIARTTVMPKKPEAEDKKPPEPPEPPTVKEKVPATRESNPVATPEEDEGGGPLLKEQVRGRVSVGSYSSLSDYQNTHRMRYAFLFRGDHLKNSKFSTDTYITFRHTLNEWAQVQENLGNALKVYALSVKYDFSPASSLSFGRKINPRISSVGAIDGLQYEQGVGNFIFGAIAGTRPDFADYSFNLDLLQAGAYASYVSGASGHVHQTTFGFLEQRNKSETDRRFVYFQHMGELLDNLNLFSSFEMDLYENINNQPGNTMRLSNLFVSLRYRLSRNWRFSLSYDNRKNIIYYESYKSFIDR
;
A
#
# COMPACT_ATOMS: atom_id res chain seq x y z
N MET A 1 30.77 58.32 47.09
CA MET A 1 31.24 57.38 46.05
C MET A 1 30.83 55.92 46.36
N LYS A 2 29.56 55.64 46.66
CA LYS A 2 29.04 54.26 46.86
C LYS A 2 27.81 53.93 45.99
N ASN A 3 27.21 54.93 45.33
CA ASN A 3 25.98 54.73 44.55
C ASN A 3 26.19 54.70 43.03
N TYR A 4 27.41 55.00 42.54
CA TYR A 4 27.71 54.93 41.10
C TYR A 4 28.08 53.51 40.63
N PHE A 5 28.52 52.63 41.54
CA PHE A 5 28.89 51.26 41.19
C PHE A 5 27.67 50.37 40.92
N SER A 6 26.53 50.65 41.57
CA SER A 6 25.28 49.91 41.35
C SER A 6 24.57 50.28 40.05
N LEU A 7 24.78 51.51 39.55
CA LEU A 7 24.25 51.98 38.26
C LEU A 7 25.03 51.40 37.07
N LEU A 8 26.33 51.12 37.25
CA LEU A 8 27.17 50.53 36.22
C LEU A 8 26.92 49.02 36.04
N PHE A 9 26.44 48.34 37.10
CA PHE A 9 26.07 46.92 37.02
C PHE A 9 24.71 46.68 36.32
N PHE A 10 23.79 47.65 36.38
CA PHE A 10 22.52 47.57 35.64
C PHE A 10 22.64 47.94 34.15
N ALA A 11 23.67 48.71 33.78
CA ALA A 11 23.93 49.06 32.38
C ALA A 11 24.60 47.94 31.57
N LEU A 12 25.21 46.94 32.22
CA LEU A 12 25.92 45.84 31.53
C LEU A 12 25.05 44.63 31.17
N ILE A 13 23.78 44.59 31.59
CA ILE A 13 22.85 43.47 31.32
C ILE A 13 22.00 43.72 30.04
N GLY A 14 22.14 44.89 29.40
CA GLY A 14 21.27 45.34 28.32
C GLY A 14 21.61 44.91 26.89
N THR A 15 22.71 44.20 26.63
CA THR A 15 23.16 43.93 25.25
C THR A 15 23.27 42.45 24.92
N ALA A 16 22.14 41.77 24.83
CA ALA A 16 21.99 40.54 24.07
C ALA A 16 20.54 40.36 23.59
N LEU A 17 20.01 41.34 22.86
CA LEU A 17 18.79 41.19 22.07
C LEU A 17 19.18 40.93 20.61
N TYR A 18 19.58 39.70 20.31
CA TYR A 18 19.57 39.18 18.94
C TYR A 18 18.18 38.65 18.64
N GLY A 19 17.34 39.48 18.02
CA GLY A 19 15.95 39.15 17.75
C GLY A 19 15.35 39.96 16.60
N GLN A 20 16.12 40.28 15.57
CA GLN A 20 15.58 40.77 14.30
C GLN A 20 15.78 39.70 13.24
N GLY A 21 14.98 38.64 13.32
CA GLY A 21 14.81 37.74 12.19
C GLY A 21 14.15 38.50 11.06
N GLN A 22 14.76 38.44 9.87
CA GLN A 22 14.26 39.14 8.69
C GLN A 22 12.89 38.53 8.34
N THR A 23 11.83 39.35 8.40
CA THR A 23 10.48 38.90 8.02
C THR A 23 10.42 38.81 6.51
N VAL A 24 10.22 37.61 5.98
CA VAL A 24 10.03 37.38 4.55
C VAL A 24 8.54 37.17 4.29
N LEU A 25 8.05 37.80 3.22
CA LEU A 25 6.68 37.63 2.75
C LEU A 25 6.69 36.67 1.57
N GLU A 26 6.21 35.45 1.79
CA GLU A 26 6.06 34.46 0.72
C GLU A 26 4.63 34.54 0.17
N LYS A 27 4.50 34.69 -1.15
CA LYS A 27 3.20 34.73 -1.84
C LYS A 27 2.85 33.33 -2.35
N GLY A 28 1.63 32.91 -2.04
CA GLY A 28 1.03 31.67 -2.54
C GLY A 28 -0.30 31.94 -3.25
N ALA A 29 -0.73 30.99 -4.06
CA ALA A 29 -2.01 31.04 -4.77
C ALA A 29 -2.90 29.88 -4.34
N VAL A 30 -4.20 30.14 -4.13
CA VAL A 30 -5.18 29.10 -3.82
C VAL A 30 -5.32 28.16 -5.02
N SER A 31 -4.90 26.91 -4.87
CA SER A 31 -4.97 25.90 -5.93
C SER A 31 -6.30 25.18 -5.99
N PHE A 32 -6.94 24.98 -4.83
CA PHE A 32 -8.20 24.26 -4.73
C PHE A 32 -8.95 24.62 -3.44
N VAL A 33 -10.27 24.66 -3.48
CA VAL A 33 -11.14 24.94 -2.33
C VAL A 33 -12.15 23.80 -2.18
N SER A 34 -12.16 23.14 -1.03
CA SER A 34 -13.18 22.15 -0.66
C SER A 34 -14.19 22.75 0.34
N SER A 35 -15.20 21.97 0.74
CA SER A 35 -16.20 22.40 1.73
C SER A 35 -15.62 22.67 3.12
N ARG A 36 -14.42 22.15 3.43
CA ARG A 36 -13.78 22.28 4.75
C ARG A 36 -12.37 22.86 4.71
N ASN A 37 -11.64 22.69 3.60
CA ASN A 37 -10.22 23.03 3.51
C ASN A 37 -9.93 23.89 2.28
N VAL A 38 -8.95 24.77 2.41
CA VAL A 38 -8.38 25.58 1.33
C VAL A 38 -6.95 25.12 1.09
N TYR A 39 -6.60 24.83 -0.17
CA TYR A 39 -5.26 24.40 -0.56
C TYR A 39 -4.54 25.57 -1.21
N VAL A 40 -3.35 25.92 -0.71
CA VAL A 40 -2.54 27.04 -1.20
C VAL A 40 -1.19 26.52 -1.67
N LYS A 41 -0.79 26.88 -2.89
CA LYS A 41 0.54 26.55 -3.45
C LYS A 41 1.51 27.70 -3.24
N PHE A 42 2.71 27.39 -2.78
CA PHE A 42 3.84 28.31 -2.63
C PHE A 42 5.02 27.83 -3.49
N SER A 43 6.00 28.71 -3.73
CA SER A 43 7.26 28.32 -4.37
C SER A 43 8.11 27.41 -3.48
N SER A 44 8.01 27.57 -2.16
CA SER A 44 8.58 26.71 -1.12
C SER A 44 7.73 26.88 0.14
N THR A 45 7.64 25.85 0.98
CA THR A 45 7.01 25.93 2.31
C THR A 45 8.03 25.74 3.44
N GLU A 46 9.32 25.85 3.13
CA GLU A 46 10.42 25.62 4.09
C GLU A 46 10.24 26.47 5.36
N ASN A 47 9.78 27.72 5.18
CA ASN A 47 9.61 28.67 6.28
C ASN A 47 8.18 28.76 6.83
N ILE A 48 7.24 27.94 6.33
CA ILE A 48 5.84 27.92 6.77
C ILE A 48 5.64 26.72 7.69
N ASN A 49 5.05 26.89 8.86
CA ASN A 49 4.82 25.83 9.84
C ASN A 49 3.33 25.56 10.05
N ILE A 50 3.03 24.38 10.59
CA ILE A 50 1.67 24.02 11.00
C ILE A 50 1.28 24.91 12.18
N GLY A 51 0.09 25.50 12.11
CA GLY A 51 -0.37 26.52 13.06
C GLY A 51 -0.11 27.97 12.62
N ASP A 52 0.66 28.20 11.55
CA ASP A 52 0.85 29.54 11.02
C ASP A 52 -0.44 30.10 10.42
N THR A 53 -0.62 31.42 10.52
CA THR A 53 -1.77 32.12 9.94
C THR A 53 -1.37 32.75 8.62
N LEU A 54 -2.14 32.50 7.57
CA LEU A 54 -1.97 33.12 6.27
C LEU A 54 -2.93 34.29 6.09
N PHE A 55 -2.47 35.29 5.35
CA PHE A 55 -3.16 36.57 5.23
C PHE A 55 -3.59 36.84 3.78
N ILE A 56 -4.72 37.52 3.63
CA ILE A 56 -5.12 38.15 2.37
C ILE A 56 -4.91 39.66 2.47
N GLN A 57 -4.46 40.26 1.37
CA GLN A 57 -4.29 41.71 1.31
C GLN A 57 -5.55 42.34 0.72
N GLN A 58 -6.27 43.12 1.53
CA GLN A 58 -7.42 43.92 1.07
C GLN A 58 -7.27 45.35 1.55
N ASN A 59 -7.41 46.33 0.65
CA ASN A 59 -7.29 47.76 0.94
C ASN A 59 -6.00 48.14 1.70
N GLY A 60 -4.87 47.51 1.33
CA GLY A 60 -3.58 47.75 1.97
C GLY A 60 -3.43 47.16 3.38
N LYS A 61 -4.45 46.46 3.92
CA LYS A 61 -4.41 45.79 5.22
C LYS A 61 -4.32 44.27 5.05
N MET A 62 -3.53 43.64 5.92
CA MET A 62 -3.35 42.19 5.98
C MET A 62 -4.40 41.59 6.91
N ILE A 63 -5.34 40.83 6.34
CA ILE A 63 -6.45 40.22 7.09
C ILE A 63 -6.14 38.73 7.26
N PRO A 64 -6.15 38.18 8.48
CA PRO A 64 -5.95 36.74 8.70
C PRO A 64 -7.09 35.97 8.05
N ALA A 65 -6.76 35.04 7.15
CA ALA A 65 -7.73 34.36 6.32
C ALA A 65 -7.75 32.85 6.53
N LEU A 66 -6.59 32.24 6.72
CA LEU A 66 -6.43 30.80 6.74
C LEU A 66 -5.46 30.38 7.86
N LEU A 67 -5.70 29.23 8.48
CA LEU A 67 -4.80 28.60 9.43
C LEU A 67 -4.19 27.35 8.81
N VAL A 68 -2.86 27.23 8.80
CA VAL A 68 -2.17 26.07 8.22
C VAL A 68 -2.40 24.85 9.10
N SER A 69 -3.08 23.84 8.57
CA SER A 69 -3.33 22.56 9.26
C SER A 69 -2.32 21.49 8.86
N ASN A 70 -1.79 21.56 7.63
CA ASN A 70 -0.76 20.63 7.14
C ASN A 70 0.08 21.29 6.02
N LYS A 71 1.29 20.78 5.75
CA LYS A 71 2.17 21.26 4.67
C LYS A 71 2.87 20.11 3.94
N SER A 72 3.05 20.26 2.63
CA SER A 72 4.02 19.54 1.80
C SER A 72 5.17 20.48 1.42
N SER A 73 6.14 20.04 0.62
CA SER A 73 7.27 20.86 0.14
C SER A 73 6.86 22.14 -0.63
N THR A 74 5.68 22.15 -1.25
CA THR A 74 5.22 23.25 -2.14
C THR A 74 3.77 23.67 -1.90
N SER A 75 3.04 23.02 -1.00
CA SER A 75 1.62 23.32 -0.76
C SER A 75 1.27 23.27 0.72
N THR A 76 0.28 24.04 1.13
CA THR A 76 -0.31 23.98 2.46
C THR A 76 -1.79 23.68 2.37
N VAL A 77 -2.27 22.88 3.32
CA VAL A 77 -3.69 22.67 3.59
C VAL A 77 -4.07 23.59 4.73
N CYS A 78 -5.13 24.34 4.56
CA CYS A 78 -5.54 25.32 5.54
C CYS A 78 -7.02 25.23 5.87
N THR A 79 -7.37 25.54 7.12
CA THR A 79 -8.74 25.75 7.55
C THR A 79 -9.10 27.23 7.39
N PRO A 80 -10.26 27.56 6.79
CA PRO A 80 -10.67 28.95 6.63
C PRO A 80 -11.06 29.58 7.96
N LEU A 81 -10.52 30.76 8.25
CA LEU A 81 -10.84 31.57 9.43
C LEU A 81 -11.93 32.63 9.14
N LEU A 82 -12.16 32.93 7.86
CA LEU A 82 -13.17 33.91 7.42
C LEU A 82 -14.45 33.21 6.97
N ALA A 83 -15.60 33.84 7.24
CA ALA A 83 -16.89 33.44 6.66
C ALA A 83 -17.00 33.71 5.15
N LYS A 84 -16.02 34.44 4.59
CA LYS A 84 -15.92 34.73 3.14
C LYS A 84 -15.36 33.49 2.42
N LYS A 85 -16.06 33.03 1.39
CA LYS A 85 -15.61 31.92 0.55
C LYS A 85 -14.43 32.37 -0.33
N MET A 86 -13.29 31.69 -0.17
CA MET A 86 -12.12 31.84 -1.03
C MET A 86 -12.40 31.24 -2.41
N GLN A 87 -11.84 31.83 -3.46
CA GLN A 87 -11.91 31.32 -4.83
C GLN A 87 -10.55 30.78 -5.28
N SER A 88 -10.58 29.90 -6.28
CA SER A 88 -9.34 29.39 -6.88
C SER A 88 -8.57 30.54 -7.55
N SER A 89 -7.25 30.58 -7.35
CA SER A 89 -6.31 31.63 -7.77
C SER A 89 -6.25 32.89 -6.89
N ASP A 90 -6.97 32.94 -5.76
CA ASP A 90 -6.79 34.02 -4.78
C ASP A 90 -5.34 34.03 -4.25
N VAL A 91 -4.76 35.24 -4.12
CA VAL A 91 -3.39 35.41 -3.61
C VAL A 91 -3.43 35.47 -2.08
N VAL A 92 -2.61 34.63 -1.47
CA VAL A 92 -2.46 34.49 -0.02
C VAL A 92 -1.00 34.72 0.34
N ILE A 93 -0.74 35.34 1.48
CA ILE A 93 0.60 35.74 1.91
C ILE A 93 0.92 35.05 3.24
N ALA A 94 2.05 34.34 3.27
CA ALA A 94 2.66 33.83 4.49
C ALA A 94 3.66 34.86 5.04
N ARG A 95 3.60 35.13 6.34
CA ARG A 95 4.57 36.00 7.03
C ARG A 95 5.51 35.11 7.82
N THR A 96 6.72 34.91 7.34
CA THR A 96 7.68 33.97 7.93
C THR A 96 8.91 34.71 8.45
N THR A 97 9.60 34.10 9.41
CA THR A 97 10.81 34.67 10.01
C THR A 97 11.99 33.78 9.67
N VAL A 98 12.99 34.29 8.97
CA VAL A 98 14.17 33.49 8.60
C VAL A 98 15.13 33.44 9.79
N MET A 99 15.41 32.23 10.29
CA MET A 99 16.54 31.99 11.18
C MET A 99 17.80 31.74 10.35
N PRO A 100 18.96 32.34 10.66
CA PRO A 100 20.19 32.08 9.93
C PRO A 100 20.62 30.61 10.14
N LYS A 101 20.53 29.81 9.08
CA LYS A 101 20.94 28.40 9.04
C LYS A 101 22.47 28.34 9.04
N LYS A 102 23.05 27.53 9.95
CA LYS A 102 24.47 27.17 9.95
C LYS A 102 24.79 26.42 8.65
N PRO A 103 25.99 26.56 8.03
CA PRO A 103 26.27 25.92 6.75
C PRO A 103 26.30 24.40 6.92
N GLU A 104 25.28 23.73 6.41
CA GLU A 104 25.23 22.28 6.24
C GLU A 104 25.45 21.98 4.76
N ALA A 105 26.26 20.97 4.48
CA ALA A 105 26.75 20.61 3.16
C ALA A 105 25.60 20.37 2.18
N GLU A 106 25.81 20.79 0.93
CA GLU A 106 24.90 20.57 -0.19
C GLU A 106 24.69 19.07 -0.46
N ASP A 107 23.68 18.47 0.15
CA ASP A 107 23.08 17.24 -0.35
C ASP A 107 22.10 17.60 -1.47
N LYS A 108 22.53 17.37 -2.70
CA LYS A 108 21.67 17.42 -3.88
C LYS A 108 20.61 16.32 -3.77
N LYS A 109 19.41 16.67 -3.32
CA LYS A 109 18.22 15.81 -3.44
C LYS A 109 18.02 15.43 -4.91
N PRO A 110 17.98 14.12 -5.24
CA PRO A 110 17.56 13.68 -6.57
C PRO A 110 16.10 14.09 -6.83
N PRO A 111 15.73 14.37 -8.09
CA PRO A 111 14.34 14.66 -8.44
C PRO A 111 13.43 13.49 -8.05
N GLU A 112 12.28 13.80 -7.45
CA GLU A 112 11.22 12.83 -7.19
C GLU A 112 10.85 12.11 -8.50
N PRO A 113 10.85 10.76 -8.52
CA PRO A 113 10.44 10.03 -9.70
C PRO A 113 8.98 10.37 -10.04
N PRO A 114 8.65 10.62 -11.32
CA PRO A 114 7.26 10.73 -11.72
C PRO A 114 6.52 9.44 -11.33
N GLU A 115 5.34 9.60 -10.70
CA GLU A 115 4.44 8.48 -10.41
C GLU A 115 4.31 7.62 -11.67
N PRO A 116 4.61 6.31 -11.59
CA PRO A 116 4.57 5.48 -12.78
C PRO A 116 3.16 5.52 -13.35
N PRO A 117 2.99 5.70 -14.68
CA PRO A 117 1.70 5.54 -15.30
C PRO A 117 1.14 4.18 -14.89
N THR A 118 -0.12 4.16 -14.48
CA THR A 118 -0.93 2.97 -14.22
C THR A 118 -1.09 2.21 -15.54
N VAL A 119 -0.01 1.53 -15.93
CA VAL A 119 -0.07 0.47 -16.93
C VAL A 119 -0.94 -0.58 -16.27
N LYS A 120 -2.13 -0.79 -16.85
CA LYS A 120 -2.92 -2.00 -16.67
C LYS A 120 -2.08 -3.17 -17.16
N GLU A 121 -1.08 -3.55 -16.37
CA GLU A 121 -0.40 -4.82 -16.50
C GLU A 121 -1.54 -5.82 -16.36
N LYS A 122 -1.85 -6.52 -17.45
CA LYS A 122 -2.66 -7.71 -17.41
C LYS A 122 -1.92 -8.63 -16.45
N VAL A 123 -2.28 -8.55 -15.17
CA VAL A 123 -2.09 -9.64 -14.23
C VAL A 123 -2.54 -10.87 -15.02
N PRO A 124 -1.63 -11.82 -15.30
CA PRO A 124 -2.03 -13.04 -15.99
C PRO A 124 -3.24 -13.52 -15.22
N ALA A 125 -4.37 -13.66 -15.94
CA ALA A 125 -5.62 -14.17 -15.37
C ALA A 125 -5.25 -15.22 -14.33
N THR A 126 -5.65 -14.99 -13.07
CA THR A 126 -5.44 -15.92 -11.96
C THR A 126 -5.96 -17.27 -12.43
N ARG A 127 -5.06 -18.06 -13.01
CA ARG A 127 -5.32 -19.35 -13.63
C ARG A 127 -5.27 -20.31 -12.48
N GLU A 128 -6.46 -20.75 -12.10
CA GLU A 128 -6.78 -22.00 -11.44
C GLU A 128 -5.59 -22.53 -10.63
N SER A 129 -5.51 -22.11 -9.36
CA SER A 129 -5.04 -23.06 -8.37
C SER A 129 -5.97 -24.25 -8.52
N ASN A 130 -5.45 -25.42 -8.91
CA ASN A 130 -6.24 -26.65 -8.89
C ASN A 130 -6.95 -26.68 -7.54
N PRO A 131 -8.30 -26.70 -7.52
CA PRO A 131 -9.01 -26.80 -6.25
C PRO A 131 -8.51 -28.07 -5.55
N VAL A 132 -8.36 -27.99 -4.22
CA VAL A 132 -8.40 -29.20 -3.40
C VAL A 132 -9.70 -29.88 -3.81
N ALA A 133 -9.59 -31.05 -4.43
CA ALA A 133 -10.74 -31.71 -5.03
C ALA A 133 -11.77 -31.95 -3.93
N THR A 134 -12.95 -31.38 -4.09
CA THR A 134 -14.13 -31.78 -3.34
C THR A 134 -14.44 -33.21 -3.78
N PRO A 135 -14.58 -34.17 -2.86
CA PRO A 135 -14.75 -35.57 -3.21
C PRO A 135 -16.16 -35.78 -3.77
N GLU A 136 -16.29 -35.63 -5.09
CA GLU A 136 -17.33 -36.30 -5.87
C GLU A 136 -16.62 -37.28 -6.81
N GLU A 137 -17.25 -38.44 -6.99
CA GLU A 137 -16.73 -39.67 -7.56
C GLU A 137 -16.19 -39.48 -8.99
N ASP A 138 -14.87 -39.42 -9.14
CA ASP A 138 -14.23 -39.66 -10.44
C ASP A 138 -14.10 -41.19 -10.64
N GLU A 139 -15.15 -41.78 -11.22
CA GLU A 139 -15.05 -43.04 -11.95
C GLU A 139 -14.18 -42.83 -13.21
N GLY A 140 -12.86 -42.88 -13.05
CA GLY A 140 -11.93 -42.74 -14.16
C GLY A 140 -10.50 -42.96 -13.74
N GLY A 141 -10.01 -44.21 -13.81
CA GLY A 141 -8.69 -44.66 -13.38
C GLY A 141 -7.50 -44.06 -14.13
N GLY A 142 -7.25 -42.76 -13.95
CA GLY A 142 -5.95 -42.14 -14.17
C GLY A 142 -5.13 -42.11 -12.87
N PRO A 143 -3.79 -42.07 -12.91
CA PRO A 143 -2.99 -41.92 -11.70
C PRO A 143 -3.33 -40.58 -11.02
N LEU A 144 -3.77 -40.66 -9.76
CA LEU A 144 -4.20 -39.54 -8.91
C LEU A 144 -3.16 -38.40 -8.76
N LEU A 145 -1.91 -38.65 -9.14
CA LEU A 145 -0.77 -37.74 -8.96
C LEU A 145 0.04 -37.67 -10.25
N LYS A 146 -0.51 -37.01 -11.27
CA LYS A 146 0.24 -36.75 -12.51
C LYS A 146 1.04 -35.46 -12.39
N GLU A 147 2.34 -35.55 -12.64
CA GLU A 147 3.24 -34.40 -12.67
C GLU A 147 2.82 -33.38 -13.74
N GLN A 148 2.76 -32.10 -13.36
CA GLN A 148 2.60 -30.99 -14.28
C GLN A 148 3.61 -29.89 -13.96
N VAL A 149 4.50 -29.59 -14.88
CA VAL A 149 5.53 -28.57 -14.70
C VAL A 149 5.34 -27.45 -15.70
N ARG A 150 5.36 -26.21 -15.20
CA ARG A 150 5.29 -24.99 -16.00
C ARG A 150 6.36 -24.01 -15.51
N GLY A 151 7.26 -23.65 -16.40
CA GLY A 151 8.30 -22.65 -16.16
C GLY A 151 8.18 -21.49 -17.12
N ARG A 152 8.53 -20.28 -16.67
CA ARG A 152 8.68 -19.10 -17.52
C ARG A 152 9.84 -18.25 -17.00
N VAL A 153 10.79 -17.98 -17.89
CA VAL A 153 11.80 -16.94 -17.71
C VAL A 153 11.39 -15.75 -18.57
N SER A 154 11.53 -14.53 -18.07
CA SER A 154 11.23 -13.32 -18.84
C SER A 154 12.26 -12.25 -18.54
N VAL A 155 12.76 -11.62 -19.60
CA VAL A 155 13.69 -10.49 -19.54
C VAL A 155 13.03 -9.34 -20.29
N GLY A 156 13.06 -8.15 -19.71
CA GLY A 156 12.49 -6.96 -20.31
C GLY A 156 13.29 -5.72 -19.94
N SER A 157 13.30 -4.75 -20.86
CA SER A 157 13.82 -3.41 -20.64
C SER A 157 12.68 -2.41 -20.81
N TYR A 158 12.52 -1.54 -19.82
CA TYR A 158 11.54 -0.46 -19.83
C TYR A 158 12.32 0.84 -19.86
N SER A 159 12.21 1.58 -20.95
CA SER A 159 12.90 2.85 -21.13
C SER A 159 11.89 3.98 -21.15
N SER A 160 12.10 4.99 -20.31
CA SER A 160 11.39 6.26 -20.35
C SER A 160 12.36 7.34 -20.76
N LEU A 161 12.07 7.96 -21.91
CA LEU A 161 12.85 9.03 -22.49
C LEU A 161 12.12 10.34 -22.24
N SER A 162 12.78 11.29 -21.61
CA SER A 162 12.24 12.62 -21.36
C SER A 162 13.34 13.67 -21.46
N ASP A 163 12.97 14.93 -21.67
CA ASP A 163 13.93 16.03 -21.81
C ASP A 163 14.77 16.25 -20.54
N TYR A 164 14.29 15.80 -19.38
CA TYR A 164 14.95 15.98 -18.09
C TYR A 164 15.79 14.77 -17.68
N GLN A 165 15.31 13.55 -17.94
CA GLN A 165 16.01 12.33 -17.55
C GLN A 165 15.61 11.14 -18.44
N ASN A 166 16.63 10.37 -18.82
CA ASN A 166 16.43 9.05 -19.41
C ASN A 166 16.56 8.00 -18.33
N THR A 167 15.51 7.20 -18.15
CA THR A 167 15.52 6.08 -17.20
C THR A 167 15.38 4.77 -17.96
N HIS A 168 16.27 3.84 -17.68
CA HIS A 168 16.28 2.52 -18.28
C HIS A 168 16.21 1.48 -17.16
N ARG A 169 15.14 0.71 -17.13
CA ARG A 169 14.84 -0.22 -16.05
C ARG A 169 14.76 -1.63 -16.60
N MET A 170 15.69 -2.46 -16.16
CA MET A 170 15.76 -3.87 -16.51
C MET A 170 14.90 -4.67 -15.54
N ARG A 171 14.18 -5.67 -16.07
CA ARG A 171 13.37 -6.61 -15.28
C ARG A 171 13.66 -8.03 -15.73
N TYR A 172 13.96 -8.88 -14.77
CA TYR A 172 14.12 -10.31 -14.91
C TYR A 172 13.06 -10.97 -14.05
N ALA A 173 12.35 -11.95 -14.59
CA ALA A 173 11.30 -12.67 -13.88
C ALA A 173 11.46 -14.16 -14.11
N PHE A 174 11.37 -14.91 -13.02
CA PHE A 174 11.36 -16.36 -13.00
C PHE A 174 10.08 -16.83 -12.33
N LEU A 175 9.29 -17.59 -13.08
CA LEU A 175 8.09 -18.26 -12.60
C LEU A 175 8.29 -19.76 -12.81
N PHE A 176 8.05 -20.54 -11.76
CA PHE A 176 8.08 -21.98 -11.82
C PHE A 176 6.97 -22.56 -10.94
N ARG A 177 6.12 -23.39 -11.54
CA ARG A 177 5.12 -24.18 -10.85
C ARG A 177 5.34 -25.65 -11.21
N GLY A 178 5.49 -26.48 -10.20
CA GLY A 178 5.57 -27.92 -10.35
C GLY A 178 4.50 -28.56 -9.49
N ASP A 179 3.45 -29.09 -10.10
CA ASP A 179 2.40 -29.84 -9.42
C ASP A 179 2.77 -31.33 -9.44
N HIS A 180 2.66 -31.99 -8.29
CA HIS A 180 2.98 -33.41 -8.10
C HIS A 180 4.34 -33.81 -8.70
N LEU A 181 5.41 -33.11 -8.31
CA LEU A 181 6.77 -33.31 -8.82
C LEU A 181 7.17 -34.79 -8.73
N LYS A 182 7.67 -35.34 -9.83
CA LYS A 182 7.97 -36.79 -9.97
C LYS A 182 6.81 -37.71 -9.59
N ASN A 183 5.57 -37.31 -9.88
CA ASN A 183 4.33 -38.00 -9.48
C ASN A 183 4.20 -38.21 -7.95
N SER A 184 4.83 -37.33 -7.17
CA SER A 184 4.78 -37.39 -5.70
C SER A 184 3.67 -36.51 -5.13
N LYS A 185 3.52 -36.56 -3.80
CA LYS A 185 2.62 -35.67 -3.03
C LYS A 185 3.18 -34.25 -2.87
N PHE A 186 4.34 -33.93 -3.44
CA PHE A 186 4.96 -32.62 -3.33
C PHE A 186 4.68 -31.76 -4.56
N SER A 187 4.33 -30.51 -4.31
CA SER A 187 4.21 -29.47 -5.33
C SER A 187 4.99 -28.22 -4.91
N THR A 188 5.33 -27.35 -5.84
CA THR A 188 6.02 -26.09 -5.54
C THR A 188 5.52 -24.95 -6.42
N ASP A 189 5.50 -23.75 -5.84
CA ASP A 189 5.19 -22.51 -6.54
C ASP A 189 6.28 -21.47 -6.23
N THR A 190 6.93 -20.98 -7.27
CA THR A 190 8.01 -20.00 -7.22
C THR A 190 7.73 -18.87 -8.20
N TYR A 191 7.73 -17.63 -7.72
CA TYR A 191 7.65 -16.43 -8.53
C TYR A 191 8.59 -15.37 -7.96
N ILE A 192 9.69 -15.13 -8.66
CA ILE A 192 10.76 -14.23 -8.25
C ILE A 192 10.98 -13.22 -9.38
N THR A 193 11.16 -11.96 -9.00
CA THR A 193 11.53 -10.89 -9.95
C THR A 193 12.73 -10.12 -9.45
N PHE A 194 13.67 -9.83 -10.34
CA PHE A 194 14.77 -8.92 -10.09
C PHE A 194 14.62 -7.71 -11.02
N ARG A 195 14.65 -6.51 -10.45
CA ARG A 195 14.52 -5.25 -11.18
C ARG A 195 15.61 -4.30 -10.72
N HIS A 196 16.28 -3.65 -11.66
CA HIS A 196 17.12 -2.50 -11.35
C HIS A 196 17.01 -1.42 -12.41
N THR A 197 17.29 -0.18 -12.04
CA THR A 197 17.50 0.93 -12.97
C THR A 197 18.98 1.00 -13.33
N LEU A 198 19.31 1.26 -14.59
CA LEU A 198 20.70 1.48 -15.01
C LEU A 198 21.26 2.72 -14.29
N ASN A 199 22.54 2.68 -13.95
CA ASN A 199 23.26 3.73 -13.21
C ASN A 199 22.80 3.95 -11.75
N GLU A 200 21.91 3.11 -11.22
CA GLU A 200 21.44 3.15 -9.82
C GLU A 200 21.83 1.87 -9.05
N TRP A 201 22.96 1.25 -9.41
CA TRP A 201 23.39 -0.01 -8.79
C TRP A 201 23.63 0.09 -7.29
N ALA A 202 24.05 1.27 -6.81
CA ALA A 202 24.24 1.52 -5.38
C ALA A 202 22.98 1.22 -4.55
N GLN A 203 21.77 1.52 -5.07
CA GLN A 203 20.51 1.22 -4.39
C GLN A 203 20.27 -0.29 -4.22
N VAL A 204 20.73 -1.09 -5.19
CA VAL A 204 20.65 -2.56 -5.13
C VAL A 204 21.62 -3.11 -4.09
N GLN A 205 22.81 -2.50 -3.98
CA GLN A 205 23.83 -2.90 -3.02
C GLN A 205 23.45 -2.52 -1.59
N GLU A 206 22.81 -1.38 -1.40
CA GLU A 206 22.34 -0.91 -0.10
C GLU A 206 21.22 -1.80 0.44
N ASN A 207 20.22 -2.13 -0.39
CA ASN A 207 19.18 -3.08 -0.02
C ASN A 207 18.74 -3.91 -1.24
N LEU A 208 19.12 -5.19 -1.23
CA LEU A 208 18.73 -6.15 -2.26
C LEU A 208 17.21 -6.28 -2.39
N GLY A 209 16.45 -6.14 -1.31
CA GLY A 209 14.98 -6.20 -1.29
C GLY A 209 14.34 -5.14 -2.17
N ASN A 210 15.00 -4.00 -2.43
CA ASN A 210 14.50 -2.98 -3.37
C ASN A 210 14.46 -3.50 -4.81
N ALA A 211 15.38 -4.41 -5.16
CA ALA A 211 15.53 -4.95 -6.51
C ALA A 211 14.92 -6.35 -6.66
N LEU A 212 15.15 -7.23 -5.69
CA LEU A 212 14.72 -8.62 -5.67
C LEU A 212 13.41 -8.76 -4.89
N LYS A 213 12.33 -9.09 -5.60
CA LYS A 213 11.02 -9.39 -5.00
C LYS A 213 10.70 -10.88 -5.16
N VAL A 214 10.48 -11.56 -4.05
CA VAL A 214 10.00 -12.95 -4.01
C VAL A 214 8.50 -12.91 -3.75
N TYR A 215 7.67 -13.13 -4.76
CA TYR A 215 6.21 -13.13 -4.63
C TYR A 215 5.64 -14.48 -4.20
N ALA A 216 6.29 -15.57 -4.62
CA ALA A 216 5.99 -16.92 -4.17
C ALA A 216 7.28 -17.72 -4.06
N LEU A 217 7.41 -18.48 -3.00
CA LEU A 217 8.45 -19.48 -2.79
C LEU A 217 7.89 -20.46 -1.77
N SER A 218 7.19 -21.48 -2.24
CA SER A 218 6.48 -22.42 -1.37
C SER A 218 6.59 -23.85 -1.84
N VAL A 219 6.47 -24.75 -0.87
CA VAL A 219 6.33 -26.18 -1.06
C VAL A 219 4.98 -26.60 -0.48
N LYS A 220 4.20 -27.36 -1.23
CA LYS A 220 2.94 -27.96 -0.80
C LYS A 220 3.11 -29.47 -0.70
N TYR A 221 2.57 -30.06 0.36
CA TYR A 221 2.45 -31.49 0.56
C TYR A 221 0.97 -31.88 0.64
N ASP A 222 0.54 -32.79 -0.22
CA ASP A 222 -0.83 -33.30 -0.28
C ASP A 222 -0.95 -34.59 0.54
N PHE A 223 -1.56 -34.54 1.73
CA PHE A 223 -1.79 -35.73 2.56
C PHE A 223 -2.75 -36.70 1.87
N SER A 224 -3.81 -36.13 1.28
CA SER A 224 -4.84 -36.78 0.47
C SER A 224 -5.33 -35.80 -0.62
N PRO A 225 -6.15 -36.24 -1.60
CA PRO A 225 -6.74 -35.32 -2.58
C PRO A 225 -7.55 -34.17 -1.96
N ALA A 226 -8.04 -34.36 -0.74
CA ALA A 226 -8.84 -33.40 0.01
C ALA A 226 -8.06 -32.66 1.10
N SER A 227 -6.76 -32.92 1.31
CA SER A 227 -6.00 -32.33 2.42
C SER A 227 -4.58 -31.97 2.00
N SER A 228 -4.19 -30.72 2.25
CA SER A 228 -2.85 -30.24 1.90
C SER A 228 -2.28 -29.25 2.91
N LEU A 229 -0.96 -29.23 3.04
CA LEU A 229 -0.21 -28.26 3.82
C LEU A 229 0.82 -27.57 2.91
N SER A 230 0.83 -26.25 2.91
CA SER A 230 1.84 -25.44 2.24
C SER A 230 2.75 -24.78 3.26
N PHE A 231 4.05 -24.73 2.96
CA PHE A 231 5.07 -24.04 3.72
C PHE A 231 5.84 -23.07 2.82
N GLY A 232 6.16 -21.89 3.35
CA GLY A 232 6.91 -20.83 2.67
C GLY A 232 6.04 -19.64 2.30
N ARG A 233 6.52 -18.81 1.36
CA ARG A 233 5.79 -17.64 0.88
C ARG A 233 4.76 -18.05 -0.16
N LYS A 234 3.47 -17.91 0.14
CA LYS A 234 2.39 -18.24 -0.78
C LYS A 234 1.24 -17.24 -0.70
N ILE A 235 0.75 -16.83 -1.87
CA ILE A 235 -0.50 -16.07 -2.00
C ILE A 235 -1.63 -17.08 -2.15
N ASN A 236 -2.63 -16.99 -1.27
CA ASN A 236 -3.77 -17.89 -1.31
C ASN A 236 -4.93 -17.27 -2.09
N PRO A 237 -5.34 -17.85 -3.23
CA PRO A 237 -6.40 -17.29 -4.07
C PRO A 237 -7.78 -17.30 -3.40
N ARG A 238 -8.01 -18.12 -2.37
CA ARG A 238 -9.28 -18.13 -1.62
C ARG A 238 -9.41 -16.94 -0.67
N ILE A 239 -8.28 -16.36 -0.27
CA ILE A 239 -8.19 -15.17 0.58
C ILE A 239 -7.30 -14.10 -0.07
N SER A 240 -7.57 -13.79 -1.33
CA SER A 240 -6.60 -13.08 -2.19
C SER A 240 -6.21 -11.68 -1.73
N SER A 241 -7.08 -10.98 -1.00
CA SER A 241 -6.79 -9.63 -0.49
C SER A 241 -5.84 -9.62 0.71
N VAL A 242 -5.69 -10.74 1.40
CA VAL A 242 -4.75 -10.91 2.53
C VAL A 242 -3.31 -10.80 2.05
N GLY A 243 -3.06 -11.14 0.78
CA GLY A 243 -1.76 -11.03 0.15
C GLY A 243 -0.87 -12.26 0.38
N ALA A 244 0.44 -12.04 0.36
CA ALA A 244 1.41 -13.10 0.59
C ALA A 244 1.55 -13.42 2.08
N ILE A 245 1.66 -14.70 2.37
CA ILE A 245 1.84 -15.22 3.73
C ILE A 245 3.13 -16.03 3.74
N ASP A 246 4.03 -15.70 4.65
CA ASP A 246 5.28 -16.43 4.91
C ASP A 246 5.07 -17.37 6.08
N GLY A 247 4.81 -18.65 5.80
CA GLY A 247 4.59 -19.61 6.87
C GLY A 247 3.81 -20.82 6.42
N LEU A 248 2.89 -21.27 7.26
CA LEU A 248 2.07 -22.46 7.08
C LEU A 248 0.67 -22.09 6.60
N GLN A 249 0.16 -22.86 5.65
CA GLN A 249 -1.22 -22.81 5.21
C GLN A 249 -1.76 -24.23 5.04
N TYR A 250 -2.76 -24.58 5.83
CA TYR A 250 -3.43 -25.89 5.77
C TYR A 250 -4.80 -25.74 5.13
N GLU A 251 -5.20 -26.70 4.30
CA GLU A 251 -6.52 -26.78 3.70
C GLU A 251 -7.09 -28.20 3.77
N GLN A 252 -8.38 -28.30 4.09
CA GLN A 252 -9.14 -29.54 4.18
C GLN A 252 -10.49 -29.38 3.45
N GLY A 253 -10.72 -30.19 2.43
CA GLY A 253 -12.00 -30.33 1.74
C GLY A 253 -12.92 -31.36 2.43
N VAL A 254 -14.20 -31.04 2.51
CA VAL A 254 -15.29 -31.89 3.02
C VAL A 254 -16.56 -31.61 2.20
N GLY A 255 -16.96 -32.52 1.31
CA GLY A 255 -18.04 -32.26 0.35
C GLY A 255 -17.75 -30.98 -0.44
N ASN A 256 -18.73 -30.08 -0.53
CA ASN A 256 -18.60 -28.77 -1.21
C ASN A 256 -17.90 -27.68 -0.38
N PHE A 257 -17.35 -28.01 0.79
CA PHE A 257 -16.69 -27.05 1.67
C PHE A 257 -15.17 -27.29 1.71
N ILE A 258 -14.42 -26.20 1.85
CA ILE A 258 -12.97 -26.20 2.09
C ILE A 258 -12.72 -25.33 3.32
N PHE A 259 -12.18 -25.93 4.37
CA PHE A 259 -11.73 -25.24 5.56
C PHE A 259 -10.23 -25.01 5.45
N GLY A 260 -9.78 -23.80 5.75
CA GLY A 260 -8.36 -23.45 5.72
C GLY A 260 -7.94 -22.71 6.97
N ALA A 261 -6.67 -22.88 7.33
CA ALA A 261 -6.01 -22.17 8.42
C ALA A 261 -4.65 -21.67 7.95
N ILE A 262 -4.27 -20.48 8.39
CA ILE A 262 -2.98 -19.86 8.09
C ILE A 262 -2.29 -19.46 9.39
N ALA A 263 -0.96 -19.59 9.42
CA ALA A 263 -0.12 -19.12 10.50
C ALA A 263 1.27 -18.78 9.95
N GLY A 264 1.73 -17.54 10.16
CA GLY A 264 3.01 -17.10 9.62
C GLY A 264 3.21 -15.61 9.82
N THR A 265 3.95 -14.99 8.90
CA THR A 265 4.19 -13.55 8.89
C THR A 265 3.78 -12.95 7.55
N ARG A 266 3.69 -11.63 7.51
CA ARG A 266 3.56 -10.85 6.28
C ARG A 266 4.97 -10.46 5.82
N PRO A 267 5.23 -10.43 4.49
CA PRO A 267 6.39 -9.76 3.96
C PRO A 267 6.43 -8.31 4.42
N ASP A 268 7.63 -7.74 4.49
CA ASP A 268 7.80 -6.33 4.77
C ASP A 268 7.06 -5.47 3.73
N PHE A 269 6.35 -4.43 4.16
CA PHE A 269 5.55 -3.61 3.25
C PHE A 269 6.40 -2.66 2.39
N ALA A 270 7.61 -2.30 2.85
CA ALA A 270 8.49 -1.36 2.16
C ALA A 270 9.31 -2.07 1.08
N ASP A 271 9.94 -3.20 1.43
CA ASP A 271 10.85 -3.89 0.51
C ASP A 271 10.45 -5.34 0.19
N TYR A 272 9.35 -5.86 0.74
CA TYR A 272 8.88 -7.23 0.51
C TYR A 272 9.87 -8.30 0.99
N SER A 273 10.81 -7.95 1.85
CA SER A 273 11.70 -8.90 2.51
C SER A 273 10.92 -9.78 3.51
N PHE A 274 11.60 -10.75 4.10
CA PHE A 274 11.03 -11.58 5.15
C PHE A 274 11.07 -10.81 6.47
N ASN A 275 9.92 -10.65 7.12
CA ASN A 275 9.79 -9.90 8.37
C ASN A 275 9.08 -10.75 9.43
N LEU A 276 9.78 -11.03 10.55
CA LEU A 276 9.26 -11.87 11.64
C LEU A 276 8.33 -11.12 12.60
N ASP A 277 8.37 -9.79 12.59
CA ASP A 277 7.60 -8.97 13.50
C ASP A 277 6.13 -8.85 13.06
N LEU A 278 5.85 -9.06 11.77
CA LEU A 278 4.53 -8.92 11.15
C LEU A 278 3.73 -10.24 11.18
N LEU A 279 3.54 -10.82 12.36
CA LEU A 279 2.81 -12.07 12.54
C LEU A 279 1.36 -11.97 12.04
N GLN A 280 0.85 -13.06 11.48
CA GLN A 280 -0.55 -13.20 11.09
C GLN A 280 -1.03 -14.63 11.26
N ALA A 281 -2.28 -14.77 11.67
CA ALA A 281 -2.96 -16.05 11.77
C ALA A 281 -4.44 -15.89 11.44
N GLY A 282 -5.07 -16.95 10.96
CA GLY A 282 -6.48 -16.89 10.62
C GLY A 282 -7.03 -18.22 10.15
N ALA A 283 -8.35 -18.26 10.02
CA ALA A 283 -9.07 -19.40 9.46
C ALA A 283 -10.13 -18.92 8.49
N TYR A 284 -10.46 -19.75 7.51
CA TYR A 284 -11.53 -19.49 6.56
C TYR A 284 -12.28 -20.76 6.20
N ALA A 285 -13.52 -20.58 5.78
CA ALA A 285 -14.34 -21.61 5.17
C ALA A 285 -14.75 -21.12 3.78
N SER A 286 -14.61 -21.98 2.79
CA SER A 286 -14.98 -21.73 1.41
C SER A 286 -15.99 -22.74 0.96
N TYR A 287 -17.13 -22.29 0.45
CA TYR A 287 -18.08 -23.13 -0.26
C TYR A 287 -17.77 -23.07 -1.76
N VAL A 288 -17.70 -24.23 -2.39
CA VAL A 288 -17.47 -24.39 -3.83
C VAL A 288 -18.66 -25.13 -4.41
N SER A 289 -19.30 -24.58 -5.43
CA SER A 289 -20.35 -25.27 -6.18
C SER A 289 -20.06 -25.18 -7.67
N GLY A 290 -20.13 -26.32 -8.36
CA GLY A 290 -19.98 -26.39 -9.80
C GLY A 290 -21.15 -27.15 -10.40
N ALA A 291 -21.98 -26.47 -11.21
CA ALA A 291 -22.92 -27.13 -12.10
C ALA A 291 -22.54 -26.74 -13.54
N SER A 292 -22.43 -27.73 -14.43
CA SER A 292 -22.38 -27.49 -15.88
C SER A 292 -21.21 -26.61 -16.38
N GLY A 293 -20.06 -26.62 -15.70
CA GLY A 293 -18.87 -25.83 -16.08
C GLY A 293 -18.80 -24.42 -15.48
N HIS A 294 -19.78 -24.03 -14.67
CA HIS A 294 -19.76 -22.76 -13.92
C HIS A 294 -19.33 -23.03 -12.47
N VAL A 295 -18.12 -22.60 -12.10
CA VAL A 295 -17.60 -22.74 -10.74
C VAL A 295 -17.87 -21.46 -9.95
N HIS A 296 -18.58 -21.59 -8.85
CA HIS A 296 -18.78 -20.54 -7.87
C HIS A 296 -18.00 -20.87 -6.61
N GLN A 297 -17.31 -19.88 -6.07
CA GLN A 297 -16.59 -20.00 -4.82
C GLN A 297 -16.92 -18.81 -3.93
N THR A 298 -17.40 -19.10 -2.74
CA THR A 298 -17.66 -18.11 -1.69
C THR A 298 -16.79 -18.44 -0.49
N THR A 299 -15.92 -17.53 -0.07
CA THR A 299 -15.03 -17.70 1.06
C THR A 299 -15.35 -16.68 2.14
N PHE A 300 -15.47 -17.15 3.37
CA PHE A 300 -15.55 -16.33 4.59
C PHE A 300 -14.37 -16.65 5.48
N GLY A 301 -13.72 -15.63 6.04
CA GLY A 301 -12.57 -15.81 6.92
C GLY A 301 -12.54 -14.86 8.10
N PHE A 302 -11.76 -15.22 9.09
CA PHE A 302 -11.38 -14.37 10.22
C PHE A 302 -9.87 -14.39 10.34
N LEU A 303 -9.27 -13.20 10.42
CA LEU A 303 -7.82 -13.03 10.46
C LEU A 303 -7.43 -12.06 11.57
N GLU A 304 -6.30 -12.37 12.20
CA GLU A 304 -5.58 -11.51 13.13
C GLU A 304 -4.19 -11.20 12.55
N GLN A 305 -3.83 -9.93 12.58
CA GLN A 305 -2.50 -9.43 12.24
C GLN A 305 -1.92 -8.75 13.48
N ARG A 306 -0.65 -9.05 13.75
CA ARG A 306 0.11 -8.52 14.86
C ARG A 306 1.37 -7.82 14.35
N ASN A 307 1.91 -6.94 15.18
CA ASN A 307 3.19 -6.27 15.00
C ASN A 307 3.99 -6.36 16.29
N LYS A 308 5.16 -6.98 16.27
CA LYS A 308 6.01 -7.19 17.46
C LYS A 308 5.24 -7.76 18.66
N SER A 309 4.32 -8.69 18.38
CA SER A 309 3.37 -9.31 19.31
C SER A 309 2.15 -8.47 19.72
N GLU A 310 2.05 -7.19 19.38
CA GLU A 310 0.82 -6.44 19.64
C GLU A 310 -0.22 -6.69 18.55
N THR A 311 -1.50 -6.79 18.94
CA THR A 311 -2.57 -6.92 17.93
C THR A 311 -2.67 -5.60 17.19
N ASP A 312 -2.49 -5.65 15.87
CA ASP A 312 -2.56 -4.50 14.98
C ASP A 312 -3.95 -4.41 14.36
N ARG A 313 -4.48 -5.56 13.90
CA ARG A 313 -5.76 -5.63 13.22
C ARG A 313 -6.42 -6.99 13.38
N ARG A 314 -7.73 -7.01 13.63
CA ARG A 314 -8.58 -8.20 13.45
C ARG A 314 -9.70 -7.87 12.49
N PHE A 315 -9.93 -8.73 11.52
CA PHE A 315 -10.94 -8.46 10.51
C PHE A 315 -11.62 -9.74 10.06
N VAL A 316 -12.88 -9.60 9.65
CA VAL A 316 -13.56 -10.61 8.87
C VAL A 316 -13.34 -10.34 7.40
N TYR A 317 -13.19 -11.42 6.66
CA TYR A 317 -12.94 -11.42 5.23
C TYR A 317 -14.07 -12.11 4.50
N PHE A 318 -14.43 -11.56 3.35
CA PHE A 318 -15.34 -12.19 2.41
C PHE A 318 -14.77 -12.13 0.99
N GLN A 319 -14.92 -13.22 0.26
CA GLN A 319 -14.67 -13.27 -1.18
C GLN A 319 -15.79 -14.06 -1.85
N HIS A 320 -16.24 -13.58 -2.99
CA HIS A 320 -17.07 -14.35 -3.91
C HIS A 320 -16.50 -14.23 -5.32
N MET A 321 -16.36 -15.36 -5.99
CA MET A 321 -16.02 -15.41 -7.40
C MET A 321 -16.90 -16.44 -8.11
N GLY A 322 -17.39 -16.11 -9.30
CA GLY A 322 -18.19 -17.03 -10.09
C GLY A 322 -18.95 -16.30 -11.20
N GLU A 323 -19.79 -17.05 -11.89
CA GLU A 323 -20.64 -16.54 -12.96
C GLU A 323 -22.05 -16.34 -12.42
N LEU A 324 -22.46 -15.09 -12.17
CA LEU A 324 -23.75 -14.79 -11.52
C LEU A 324 -24.94 -15.13 -12.43
N LEU A 325 -24.76 -14.97 -13.75
CA LEU A 325 -25.69 -15.24 -14.84
C LEU A 325 -24.86 -15.64 -16.07
N ASP A 326 -25.47 -16.28 -17.07
CA ASP A 326 -24.79 -16.59 -18.34
C ASP A 326 -24.08 -15.37 -18.93
N ASN A 327 -22.77 -15.50 -19.15
CA ASN A 327 -21.85 -14.49 -19.62
C ASN A 327 -21.56 -13.32 -18.66
N LEU A 328 -22.01 -13.37 -17.40
CA LEU A 328 -21.78 -12.36 -16.37
C LEU A 328 -20.91 -12.91 -15.23
N ASN A 329 -19.62 -12.59 -15.27
CA ASN A 329 -18.68 -12.94 -14.23
C ASN A 329 -18.65 -11.87 -13.14
N LEU A 330 -18.73 -12.30 -11.89
CA LEU A 330 -18.58 -11.48 -10.70
C LEU A 330 -17.35 -11.92 -9.91
N PHE A 331 -16.56 -10.94 -9.50
CA PHE A 331 -15.59 -11.07 -8.42
C PHE A 331 -15.89 -9.99 -7.40
N SER A 332 -16.02 -10.35 -6.13
CA SER A 332 -16.25 -9.43 -5.02
C SER A 332 -15.37 -9.83 -3.85
N SER A 333 -14.73 -8.87 -3.21
CA SER A 333 -14.00 -9.09 -1.97
C SER A 333 -14.17 -7.91 -1.04
N PHE A 334 -14.40 -8.17 0.24
CA PHE A 334 -14.38 -7.12 1.25
C PHE A 334 -13.77 -7.57 2.57
N GLU A 335 -13.27 -6.60 3.31
CA GLU A 335 -12.77 -6.76 4.67
C GLU A 335 -13.50 -5.80 5.59
N MET A 336 -13.91 -6.32 6.74
CA MET A 336 -14.50 -5.52 7.81
C MET A 336 -13.65 -5.67 9.06
N ASP A 337 -13.05 -4.55 9.47
CA ASP A 337 -12.25 -4.48 10.69
C ASP A 337 -13.17 -4.61 11.89
N LEU A 338 -12.80 -5.50 12.81
CA LEU A 338 -13.43 -5.70 14.11
C LEU A 338 -12.61 -5.04 15.22
N TYR A 339 -11.29 -4.99 15.01
CA TYR A 339 -10.33 -4.36 15.89
C TYR A 339 -9.24 -3.72 15.04
N GLU A 340 -8.82 -2.53 15.42
CA GLU A 340 -7.63 -1.87 14.90
C GLU A 340 -6.89 -1.17 16.04
N ASN A 341 -5.56 -1.14 15.97
CA ASN A 341 -4.74 -0.32 16.86
C ASN A 341 -4.00 0.73 16.03
N ILE A 342 -4.59 1.92 15.91
CA ILE A 342 -3.97 3.04 15.22
C ILE A 342 -3.40 3.99 16.27
N ASN A 343 -2.09 4.25 16.23
CA ASN A 343 -1.42 5.18 17.14
C ASN A 343 -1.57 4.85 18.63
N ASN A 344 -1.53 3.57 19.01
CA ASN A 344 -1.79 3.12 20.38
C ASN A 344 -3.20 3.46 20.90
N GLN A 345 -4.13 3.81 20.01
CA GLN A 345 -5.54 3.98 20.33
C GLN A 345 -6.29 2.75 19.80
N PRO A 346 -6.62 1.79 20.67
CA PRO A 346 -7.41 0.63 20.28
C PRO A 346 -8.84 1.07 19.90
N GLY A 347 -9.25 0.72 18.69
CA GLY A 347 -10.60 0.92 18.16
C GLY A 347 -11.29 -0.42 17.92
N ASN A 348 -12.49 -0.58 18.47
CA ASN A 348 -13.30 -1.80 18.35
C ASN A 348 -14.57 -1.57 17.51
N THR A 349 -14.58 -0.55 16.65
CA THR A 349 -15.74 -0.23 15.82
C THR A 349 -15.70 -1.05 14.54
N MET A 350 -16.83 -1.69 14.21
CA MET A 350 -16.95 -2.42 12.95
C MET A 350 -16.87 -1.43 11.78
N ARG A 351 -15.86 -1.60 10.93
CA ARG A 351 -15.63 -0.69 9.80
C ARG A 351 -15.29 -1.46 8.54
N LEU A 352 -16.01 -1.18 7.46
CA LEU A 352 -15.63 -1.65 6.12
C LEU A 352 -14.33 -0.97 5.70
N SER A 353 -13.25 -1.73 5.59
CA SER A 353 -11.91 -1.22 5.35
C SER A 353 -11.46 -1.40 3.91
N ASN A 354 -11.82 -2.53 3.29
CA ASN A 354 -11.54 -2.81 1.89
C ASN A 354 -12.80 -3.32 1.20
N LEU A 355 -13.07 -2.82 -0.01
CA LEU A 355 -14.11 -3.31 -0.90
C LEU A 355 -13.59 -3.27 -2.33
N PHE A 356 -13.66 -4.40 -3.01
CA PHE A 356 -13.40 -4.50 -4.44
C PHE A 356 -14.48 -5.34 -5.10
N VAL A 357 -15.06 -4.81 -6.18
CA VAL A 357 -16.09 -5.50 -6.96
C VAL A 357 -15.73 -5.36 -8.43
N SER A 358 -15.73 -6.48 -9.16
CA SER A 358 -15.51 -6.52 -10.59
C SER A 358 -16.60 -7.36 -11.27
N LEU A 359 -17.28 -6.73 -12.22
CA LEU A 359 -18.28 -7.33 -13.08
C LEU A 359 -17.72 -7.37 -14.50
N ARG A 360 -17.76 -8.54 -15.13
CA ARG A 360 -17.33 -8.72 -16.52
C ARG A 360 -18.46 -9.39 -17.30
N TYR A 361 -19.06 -8.64 -18.21
CA TYR A 361 -20.16 -9.11 -19.04
C TYR A 361 -19.70 -9.31 -20.48
N ARG A 362 -19.91 -10.51 -21.01
CA ARG A 362 -19.60 -10.84 -22.41
C ARG A 362 -20.90 -10.88 -23.21
N LEU A 363 -21.29 -9.73 -23.75
CA LEU A 363 -22.48 -9.63 -24.61
C LEU A 363 -22.35 -10.46 -25.89
N SER A 364 -21.15 -10.52 -26.50
CA SER A 364 -20.87 -11.36 -27.67
C SER A 364 -19.38 -11.72 -27.75
N ARG A 365 -18.96 -12.47 -28.78
CA ARG A 365 -17.53 -12.76 -29.03
C ARG A 365 -16.69 -11.49 -29.26
N ASN A 366 -17.33 -10.43 -29.77
CA ASN A 366 -16.67 -9.18 -30.16
C ASN A 366 -16.78 -8.12 -29.05
N TRP A 367 -17.84 -8.16 -28.24
CA TRP A 367 -18.14 -7.16 -27.23
C TRP A 367 -18.03 -7.73 -25.82
N ARG A 368 -17.11 -7.15 -25.04
CA ARG A 368 -16.88 -7.45 -23.63
C ARG A 368 -16.88 -6.15 -22.84
N PHE A 369 -17.70 -6.09 -21.81
CA PHE A 369 -17.81 -4.96 -20.89
C PHE A 369 -17.20 -5.36 -19.54
N SER A 370 -16.43 -4.46 -18.94
CA SER A 370 -15.88 -4.64 -17.61
C SER A 370 -16.17 -3.41 -16.77
N LEU A 371 -16.86 -3.60 -15.65
CA LEU A 371 -17.08 -2.59 -14.63
C LEU A 371 -16.35 -3.03 -13.37
N SER A 372 -15.60 -2.12 -12.75
CA SER A 372 -14.93 -2.40 -11.48
C SER A 372 -15.04 -1.20 -10.56
N TYR A 373 -15.32 -1.47 -9.29
CA TYR A 373 -15.27 -0.52 -8.19
C TYR A 373 -14.18 -0.97 -7.22
N ASP A 374 -13.26 -0.07 -6.90
CA ASP A 374 -12.15 -0.32 -6.00
C ASP A 374 -12.10 0.77 -4.94
N ASN A 375 -12.33 0.38 -3.70
CA ASN A 375 -12.13 1.20 -2.50
C ASN A 375 -11.18 0.47 -1.54
N ARG A 376 -10.27 -0.36 -2.07
CA ARG A 376 -9.20 -0.94 -1.27
C ARG A 376 -8.28 0.19 -0.83
N LYS A 377 -8.15 0.36 0.48
CA LYS A 377 -7.23 1.31 1.08
C LYS A 377 -5.89 0.62 1.26
N ASN A 378 -4.81 1.35 0.99
CA ASN A 378 -3.54 1.03 1.64
C ASN A 378 -3.74 1.33 3.12
N ILE A 379 -4.13 0.31 3.89
CA ILE A 379 -4.32 0.46 5.34
C ILE A 379 -2.95 0.84 5.90
N ILE A 380 -2.88 2.05 6.45
CA ILE A 380 -1.66 2.58 7.04
C ILE A 380 -1.50 1.85 8.39
N TYR A 381 -0.76 0.75 8.38
CA TYR A 381 -0.31 0.06 9.60
C TYR A 381 0.66 0.96 10.39
N TYR A 382 0.80 0.71 11.70
CA TYR A 382 1.72 1.43 12.62
C TYR A 382 3.11 1.67 12.01
N GLU A 383 3.64 0.71 11.25
CA GLU A 383 4.95 0.79 10.63
C GLU A 383 4.96 1.62 9.35
N SER A 384 3.93 1.47 8.50
CA SER A 384 3.83 2.25 7.26
C SER A 384 3.69 3.75 7.52
N TYR A 385 3.16 4.16 8.68
CA TYR A 385 3.11 5.56 9.09
C TYR A 385 4.49 6.14 9.46
N LYS A 386 5.37 5.37 10.12
CA LYS A 386 6.73 5.82 10.45
C LYS A 386 7.49 6.23 9.20
N SER A 387 7.35 5.44 8.13
CA SER A 387 7.92 5.75 6.82
C SER A 387 7.09 6.75 5.98
N PHE A 388 5.86 7.08 6.38
CA PHE A 388 5.01 8.03 5.65
C PHE A 388 5.33 9.49 6.02
N ILE A 389 5.88 9.72 7.21
CA ILE A 389 6.35 11.05 7.64
C ILE A 389 7.68 11.42 6.98
N ASP A 390 8.49 10.42 6.62
CA ASP A 390 9.82 10.60 6.03
C ASP A 390 9.85 10.57 4.49
N ARG A 391 8.68 10.44 3.83
CA ARG A 391 8.55 10.46 2.36
C ARG A 391 8.05 11.80 1.84
#